data_AF-A0AAE9YSB7-F1
#
_entry.id   AF-A0AAE9YSB7-F1
#
_cell.length_a   1.000
_cell.length_b   1.000
_cell.length_c   1.000
_cell.angle_alpha   90.00
_cell.angle_beta   90.00
_cell.angle_gamma   90.00
#
_symmetry.space_group_name_H-M   'P 1'
#
loop_
_entity.id
_entity.type
_entity.pdbx_description
1 polymer ?
#
loop_
_entity_poly.entity_id
_entity_poly.type
_entity_poly.pdbx_seq_one_letter_code
_entity_poly.pdbx_strand_id
1 'polypeptide(L)'
;MNDDLIQRVLAIVRQTLKQQEHLPEDKQKSIEQIINESGVSGIGPQGMAEFRAGIYAGLGIGVCQPGTLRQNLQGLLFDHDVFRVSELRFFFPGDPEAEIFSNLTELGYTLKTLVGEPEPVWRPKFMQRATVARKLASRKRIGSPEYLAYLSYKPPQRNDTITRH
;
A
#
# COMPACT_ATOMS: atom_id res chain seq x y z
N MET A 1 -4.66 0.44 12.36
CA MET A 1 -4.76 1.67 11.54
C MET A 1 -5.85 2.56 12.11
N ASN A 2 -5.87 3.87 11.90
CA ASN A 2 -6.96 4.71 12.45
C ASN A 2 -8.17 4.66 11.50
N ASP A 3 -9.14 3.79 11.79
CA ASP A 3 -10.31 3.54 10.94
C ASP A 3 -11.13 4.82 10.69
N ASP A 4 -11.21 5.74 11.66
CA ASP A 4 -11.88 7.04 11.50
C ASP A 4 -11.24 7.88 10.39
N LEU A 5 -9.91 7.88 10.29
CA LEU A 5 -9.21 8.62 9.23
C LEU A 5 -9.47 8.00 7.85
N ILE A 6 -9.45 6.66 7.76
CA ILE A 6 -9.76 5.95 6.50
C ILE A 6 -11.18 6.29 6.05
N GLN A 7 -12.17 6.25 6.95
CA GLN A 7 -13.57 6.56 6.60
C GLN A 7 -13.74 8.00 6.12
N ARG A 8 -13.07 8.97 6.78
CA ARG A 8 -13.12 10.38 6.35
C ARG A 8 -12.51 10.58 4.97
N VAL A 9 -11.33 10.03 4.73
CA VAL A 9 -10.68 10.15 3.42
C VAL A 9 -11.45 9.36 2.35
N LEU A 10 -12.03 8.22 2.68
CA LEU A 10 -12.91 7.47 1.78
C LEU A 10 -14.12 8.31 1.34
N ALA A 11 -14.73 9.06 2.27
CA ALA A 11 -15.82 9.98 1.93
C ALA A 11 -15.37 11.08 0.96
N ILE A 12 -14.19 11.68 1.20
CA ILE A 12 -13.58 12.66 0.29
C ILE A 12 -13.34 12.03 -1.09
N VAL A 13 -12.73 10.84 -1.14
CA VAL A 13 -12.45 10.12 -2.39
C VAL A 13 -13.75 9.85 -3.16
N ARG A 14 -14.78 9.31 -2.51
CA ARG A 14 -16.09 9.07 -3.17
C ARG A 14 -16.70 10.37 -3.71
N GLN A 15 -16.64 11.44 -2.94
CA GLN A 15 -17.17 12.74 -3.37
C GLN A 15 -16.40 13.29 -4.57
N THR A 16 -15.07 13.27 -4.53
CA THR A 16 -14.23 13.77 -5.63
C THR A 16 -14.38 12.93 -6.88
N LEU A 17 -14.39 11.59 -6.77
CA LEU A 17 -14.64 10.68 -7.89
C LEU A 17 -15.99 10.99 -8.57
N LYS A 18 -17.04 11.20 -7.78
CA LYS A 18 -18.37 11.58 -8.30
C LYS A 18 -18.37 12.96 -9.00
N GLN A 19 -17.66 13.93 -8.44
CA GLN A 19 -17.58 15.28 -9.01
C GLN A 19 -16.83 15.31 -10.36
N GLN A 20 -15.89 14.39 -10.57
CA GLN A 20 -15.07 14.35 -11.77
C GLN A 20 -15.58 13.41 -12.87
N GLU A 21 -16.71 12.70 -12.67
CA GLU A 21 -17.31 11.80 -13.67
C GLU A 21 -17.61 12.49 -15.01
N HIS A 22 -17.88 13.79 -14.99
CA HIS A 22 -18.16 14.59 -16.18
C HIS A 22 -16.93 15.30 -16.75
N LEU A 23 -15.77 15.18 -16.11
CA LEU A 23 -14.54 15.81 -16.58
C LEU A 23 -13.82 14.90 -17.60
N PRO A 24 -13.12 15.48 -18.58
CA PRO A 24 -12.18 14.75 -19.44
C PRO A 24 -11.14 13.97 -18.60
N GLU A 25 -10.74 12.78 -19.06
CA GLU A 25 -9.80 11.89 -18.34
C GLU A 25 -8.49 12.59 -17.93
N ASP A 26 -7.96 13.49 -18.77
CA ASP A 26 -6.74 14.26 -18.50
C ASP A 26 -6.88 15.23 -17.32
N LYS A 27 -8.11 15.54 -16.90
CA LYS A 27 -8.43 16.41 -15.77
C LYS A 27 -8.89 15.64 -14.53
N GLN A 28 -9.08 14.33 -14.63
CA GLN A 28 -9.48 13.50 -13.50
C GLN A 28 -8.28 13.20 -12.61
N LYS A 29 -8.52 13.18 -11.30
CA LYS A 29 -7.51 12.80 -10.32
C LYS A 29 -7.60 11.31 -10.03
N SER A 30 -6.45 10.65 -9.94
CA SER A 30 -6.34 9.31 -9.39
C SER A 30 -6.67 9.28 -7.90
N ILE A 31 -7.02 8.10 -7.38
CA ILE A 31 -7.28 7.91 -5.95
C ILE A 31 -6.05 8.31 -5.12
N GLU A 32 -4.84 7.93 -5.58
CA GLU A 32 -3.58 8.27 -4.95
C GLU A 32 -3.34 9.78 -4.90
N GLN A 33 -3.68 10.52 -5.96
CA GLN A 33 -3.62 11.99 -5.95
C GLN A 33 -4.61 12.60 -4.95
N ILE A 34 -5.84 12.08 -4.90
CA ILE A 34 -6.86 12.55 -3.94
C ILE A 34 -6.40 12.29 -2.49
N ILE A 35 -5.83 11.12 -2.21
CA ILE A 35 -5.26 10.79 -0.89
C ILE A 35 -4.13 11.76 -0.54
N ASN A 36 -3.19 12.01 -1.45
CA ASN A 36 -2.07 12.93 -1.22
C ASN A 36 -2.53 14.37 -0.94
N GLU A 37 -3.60 14.82 -1.60
CA GLU A 37 -4.19 16.14 -1.40
C GLU A 37 -5.06 16.25 -0.13
N SER A 38 -5.55 15.12 0.39
CA SER A 38 -6.34 15.08 1.64
C SER A 38 -5.53 15.38 2.91
N GLY A 39 -4.22 15.61 2.79
CA GLY A 39 -3.33 15.92 3.91
C GLY A 39 -2.71 14.68 4.59
N VAL A 40 -2.96 13.47 4.08
CA VAL A 40 -2.31 12.25 4.57
C VAL A 40 -0.83 12.30 4.22
N SER A 41 0.01 12.43 5.25
CA SER A 41 1.46 12.55 5.09
C SER A 41 2.19 12.07 6.34
N GLY A 42 3.51 11.91 6.26
CA GLY A 42 4.35 11.50 7.39
C GLY A 42 4.18 10.02 7.79
N ILE A 43 3.40 9.25 7.05
CA ILE A 43 3.30 7.79 7.21
C ILE A 43 4.30 7.13 6.27
N GLY A 44 5.06 6.15 6.78
CA GLY A 44 6.03 5.40 5.98
C GLY A 44 5.37 4.54 4.90
N PRO A 45 6.15 3.94 3.98
CA PRO A 45 5.63 3.19 2.83
C PRO A 45 4.62 2.10 3.20
N GLN A 46 4.86 1.34 4.27
CA GLN A 46 3.90 0.37 4.78
C GLN A 46 2.57 1.03 5.14
N GLY A 47 2.62 2.09 5.97
CA GLY A 47 1.43 2.80 6.40
C GLY A 47 0.67 3.40 5.22
N MET A 48 1.36 3.96 4.24
CA MET A 48 0.72 4.52 3.04
C MET A 48 0.07 3.43 2.16
N ALA A 49 0.70 2.26 2.06
CA ALA A 49 0.17 1.12 1.32
C ALA A 49 -1.07 0.52 1.98
N GLU A 50 -1.04 0.32 3.30
CA GLU A 50 -2.20 -0.14 4.08
C GLU A 50 -3.34 0.89 4.06
N PHE A 51 -3.01 2.19 4.03
CA PHE A 51 -4.01 3.26 4.01
C PHE A 51 -4.78 3.20 2.71
N ARG A 52 -4.04 3.12 1.60
CA ARG A 52 -4.61 2.91 0.27
C ARG A 52 -5.48 1.66 0.25
N ALA A 53 -5.03 0.57 0.85
CA ALA A 53 -5.78 -0.67 0.87
C ALA A 53 -7.13 -0.53 1.58
N GLY A 54 -7.18 0.19 2.70
CA GLY A 54 -8.44 0.52 3.37
C GLY A 54 -9.40 1.32 2.48
N ILE A 55 -8.88 2.30 1.73
CA ILE A 55 -9.69 3.08 0.78
C ILE A 55 -10.21 2.19 -0.36
N TYR A 56 -9.34 1.35 -0.94
CA TYR A 56 -9.69 0.46 -2.05
C TYR A 56 -10.73 -0.58 -1.63
N ALA A 57 -10.56 -1.18 -0.45
CA ALA A 57 -11.54 -2.09 0.16
C ALA A 57 -12.91 -1.39 0.31
N GLY A 58 -12.92 -0.16 0.85
CA GLY A 58 -14.13 0.63 1.02
C GLY A 58 -14.81 1.04 -0.30
N LEU A 59 -14.07 1.06 -1.42
CA LEU A 59 -14.60 1.28 -2.76
C LEU A 59 -14.95 -0.04 -3.49
N GLY A 60 -14.64 -1.20 -2.91
CA GLY A 60 -14.78 -2.50 -3.57
C GLY A 60 -13.80 -2.72 -4.72
N ILE A 61 -12.68 -1.99 -4.76
CA ILE A 61 -11.69 -2.04 -5.83
C ILE A 61 -10.58 -3.02 -5.47
N GLY A 62 -10.31 -3.97 -6.38
CA GLY A 62 -9.18 -4.90 -6.27
C GLY A 62 -9.18 -5.75 -5.00
N VAL A 63 -10.39 -6.12 -4.57
CA VAL A 63 -10.66 -7.19 -3.60
C VAL A 63 -10.79 -8.50 -4.39
N CYS A 64 -10.13 -9.56 -3.95
CA CYS A 64 -10.24 -10.86 -4.58
C CYS A 64 -11.67 -11.41 -4.48
N GLN A 65 -12.08 -12.22 -5.46
CA GLN A 65 -13.33 -12.95 -5.36
C GLN A 65 -13.30 -13.88 -4.14
N PRO A 66 -14.44 -14.10 -3.46
CA PRO A 66 -14.49 -15.00 -2.30
C PRO A 66 -13.83 -16.36 -2.58
N GLY A 67 -12.91 -16.77 -1.72
CA GLY A 67 -12.19 -18.04 -1.83
C GLY A 67 -10.99 -18.05 -2.80
N THR A 68 -10.72 -16.97 -3.53
CA THR A 68 -9.61 -16.91 -4.51
C THR A 68 -8.31 -16.31 -3.96
N LEU A 69 -8.37 -15.56 -2.85
CA LEU A 69 -7.22 -14.86 -2.27
C LEU A 69 -6.03 -15.80 -2.03
N ARG A 70 -6.27 -16.98 -1.46
CA ARG A 70 -5.20 -17.96 -1.19
C ARG A 70 -4.47 -18.40 -2.45
N GLN A 71 -5.22 -18.71 -3.51
CA GLN A 71 -4.66 -19.16 -4.79
C GLN A 71 -3.83 -18.05 -5.43
N ASN A 72 -4.34 -16.81 -5.41
CA ASN A 72 -3.62 -15.65 -5.93
C ASN A 72 -2.33 -15.39 -5.13
N LEU A 73 -2.37 -15.52 -3.80
CA LEU A 73 -1.19 -15.43 -2.95
C LEU A 73 -0.16 -16.51 -3.33
N GLN A 74 -0.59 -17.76 -3.52
CA GLN A 74 0.33 -18.82 -3.96
C GLN A 74 1.01 -18.51 -5.31
N GLY A 75 0.29 -17.89 -6.25
CA GLY A 75 0.86 -17.37 -7.49
C GLY A 75 1.95 -16.33 -7.23
N LEU A 76 1.69 -15.34 -6.37
CA LEU A 76 2.70 -14.36 -5.97
C LEU A 76 3.94 -15.02 -5.34
N LEU A 77 3.71 -15.98 -4.42
CA LEU A 77 4.79 -16.67 -3.72
C LEU A 77 5.69 -17.50 -4.65
N PHE A 78 5.16 -17.94 -5.78
CA PHE A 78 5.91 -18.67 -6.80
C PHE A 78 6.91 -17.76 -7.51
N ASP A 79 6.48 -16.55 -7.89
CA ASP A 79 7.32 -15.57 -8.57
C ASP A 79 8.26 -14.80 -7.62
N HIS A 80 7.82 -14.63 -6.36
CA HIS A 80 8.48 -13.80 -5.37
C HIS A 80 8.50 -14.48 -4.00
N ASP A 81 9.65 -15.06 -3.66
CA ASP A 81 9.84 -15.72 -2.37
C ASP A 81 10.09 -14.76 -1.19
N VAL A 82 10.36 -13.49 -1.49
CA VAL A 82 10.54 -12.42 -0.50
C VAL A 82 10.01 -11.11 -1.04
N PHE A 83 9.15 -10.44 -0.27
CA PHE A 83 8.53 -9.17 -0.66
C PHE A 83 8.20 -8.29 0.54
N ARG A 84 8.21 -6.99 0.30
CA ARG A 84 7.82 -5.95 1.26
C ARG A 84 6.31 -5.82 1.35
N VAL A 85 5.79 -5.22 2.42
CA VAL A 85 4.34 -5.03 2.59
C VAL A 85 3.75 -4.22 1.43
N SER A 86 4.38 -3.12 1.03
CA SER A 86 3.94 -2.32 -0.11
C SER A 86 3.94 -3.09 -1.43
N GLU A 87 4.88 -3.99 -1.64
CA GLU A 87 4.93 -4.82 -2.84
C GLU A 87 3.76 -5.81 -2.87
N LEU A 88 3.40 -6.37 -1.71
CA LEU A 88 2.18 -7.17 -1.57
C LEU A 88 0.93 -6.35 -1.89
N ARG A 89 0.84 -5.11 -1.38
CA ARG A 89 -0.28 -4.19 -1.62
C ARG A 89 -0.38 -3.67 -3.05
N PHE A 90 0.69 -3.81 -3.85
CA PHE A 90 0.62 -3.57 -5.28
C PHE A 90 -0.23 -4.64 -5.99
N PHE A 91 -0.11 -5.92 -5.59
CA PHE A 91 -0.90 -7.03 -6.16
C PHE A 91 -2.25 -7.24 -5.49
N PHE A 92 -2.35 -6.96 -4.20
CA PHE A 92 -3.56 -7.11 -3.38
C PHE A 92 -3.99 -5.75 -2.84
N PRO A 93 -4.53 -4.89 -3.72
CA PRO A 93 -4.72 -3.49 -3.43
C PRO A 93 -5.91 -3.23 -2.52
N GLY A 94 -6.88 -4.15 -2.39
CA GLY A 94 -8.07 -3.96 -1.55
C GLY A 94 -8.37 -5.11 -0.57
N ASP A 95 -7.65 -6.22 -0.62
CA ASP A 95 -7.93 -7.35 0.27
C ASP A 95 -7.66 -7.03 1.77
N PRO A 96 -8.48 -7.51 2.72
CA PRO A 96 -8.28 -7.23 4.14
C PRO A 96 -6.92 -7.70 4.66
N GLU A 97 -6.25 -6.84 5.47
CA GLU A 97 -4.94 -7.16 6.07
C GLU A 97 -4.97 -8.48 6.86
N ALA A 98 -6.03 -8.69 7.64
CA ALA A 98 -6.19 -9.88 8.48
C ALA A 98 -6.25 -11.17 7.63
N GLU A 99 -6.97 -11.14 6.51
CA GLU A 99 -7.10 -12.30 5.62
C GLU A 99 -5.79 -12.62 4.91
N ILE A 100 -5.10 -11.60 4.41
CA ILE A 100 -3.76 -11.72 3.83
C ILE A 100 -2.80 -12.33 4.87
N PHE A 101 -2.78 -11.78 6.08
CA PHE A 101 -1.88 -12.22 7.15
C PHE A 101 -2.13 -13.68 7.53
N SER A 102 -3.40 -14.09 7.69
CA SER A 102 -3.78 -15.47 8.00
C SER A 102 -3.29 -16.42 6.91
N ASN A 103 -3.60 -16.12 5.64
CA ASN A 103 -3.21 -16.97 4.52
C ASN A 103 -1.69 -17.10 4.38
N LEU A 104 -0.95 -15.98 4.47
CA LEU A 104 0.51 -16.02 4.39
C LEU A 104 1.13 -16.81 5.55
N THR A 105 0.59 -16.68 6.76
CA THR A 105 1.06 -17.43 7.92
C THR A 105 0.85 -18.94 7.72
N GLU A 106 -0.32 -19.34 7.23
CA GLU A 106 -0.63 -20.74 6.89
C GLU A 106 0.25 -21.29 5.76
N LEU A 107 0.64 -20.42 4.81
CA LEU A 107 1.59 -20.76 3.75
C LEU A 107 3.06 -20.78 4.22
N GLY A 108 3.31 -20.65 5.52
CA GLY A 108 4.64 -20.76 6.12
C GLY A 108 5.48 -19.48 6.03
N TYR A 109 4.85 -18.33 5.75
CA TYR A 109 5.51 -17.03 5.73
C TYR A 109 5.38 -16.32 7.08
N THR A 110 6.30 -15.39 7.34
CA THR A 110 6.31 -14.54 8.52
C THR A 110 6.72 -13.13 8.15
N LEU A 111 6.10 -12.14 8.79
CA LEU A 111 6.46 -10.74 8.65
C LEU A 111 7.59 -10.39 9.63
N LYS A 112 8.69 -9.83 9.13
CA LYS A 112 9.83 -9.42 9.96
C LYS A 112 10.40 -8.08 9.53
N THR A 113 10.69 -7.24 10.51
CA THR A 113 11.50 -6.04 10.32
C THR A 113 12.98 -6.44 10.18
N LEU A 114 13.66 -5.85 9.20
CA LEU A 114 15.08 -6.06 8.93
C LEU A 114 15.82 -4.74 9.05
N VAL A 115 17.06 -4.79 9.52
CA VAL A 115 17.92 -3.60 9.58
C VAL A 115 18.21 -3.13 8.15
N GLY A 116 18.01 -1.84 7.90
CA GLY A 116 18.23 -1.22 6.59
C GLY A 116 17.04 -1.29 5.63
N GLU A 117 15.97 -2.04 5.97
CA GLU A 117 14.74 -2.03 5.19
C GLU A 117 13.75 -0.99 5.76
N PRO A 118 13.12 -0.16 4.91
CA PRO A 118 12.21 0.90 5.35
C PRO A 118 10.85 0.37 5.81
N GLU A 119 10.58 -0.92 5.59
CA GLU A 119 9.32 -1.57 5.95
C GLU A 119 9.54 -3.06 6.28
N PRO A 120 8.60 -3.69 7.00
CA PRO A 120 8.63 -5.13 7.24
C PRO A 120 8.56 -5.95 5.94
N VAL A 121 9.16 -7.13 6.00
CA VAL A 121 9.31 -8.03 4.86
C VAL A 121 8.64 -9.36 5.16
N TRP A 122 7.81 -9.82 4.22
CA TRP A 122 7.31 -11.19 4.18
C TRP A 122 8.37 -12.13 3.63
N ARG A 123 8.60 -13.21 4.37
CA ARG A 123 9.60 -14.24 4.05
C ARG A 123 9.18 -15.61 4.57
N PRO A 124 9.71 -16.71 4.00
CA PRO A 124 9.55 -18.04 4.57
C PRO A 124 10.08 -18.09 6.01
N LYS A 125 9.40 -18.82 6.88
CA LYS A 125 9.67 -18.90 8.33
C LYS A 125 11.11 -19.26 8.67
N PHE A 126 11.79 -20.06 7.84
CA PHE A 126 13.15 -20.55 8.11
C PHE A 126 14.24 -19.89 7.25
N MET A 127 13.91 -18.94 6.37
CA MET A 127 14.92 -18.29 5.52
C MET A 127 15.89 -17.45 6.37
N GLN A 128 17.19 -17.42 6.05
CA GLN A 128 18.13 -16.58 6.82
C GLN A 128 18.01 -15.10 6.47
N ARG A 129 18.22 -14.20 7.45
CA ARG A 129 18.15 -12.74 7.22
C ARG A 129 19.10 -12.27 6.11
N ALA A 130 20.32 -12.81 6.06
CA ALA A 130 21.30 -12.48 5.02
C ALA A 130 20.79 -12.88 3.62
N THR A 131 20.16 -14.06 3.50
CA THR A 131 19.53 -14.51 2.25
C THR A 131 18.41 -13.59 1.81
N VAL A 132 17.57 -13.16 2.75
CA VAL A 132 16.45 -12.23 2.52
C VAL A 132 16.99 -10.89 2.00
N ALA A 133 17.98 -10.30 2.68
CA ALA A 133 18.61 -9.05 2.26
C ALA A 133 19.24 -9.15 0.86
N ARG A 134 19.97 -10.24 0.58
CA ARG A 134 20.57 -10.49 -0.75
C ARG A 134 19.52 -10.57 -1.84
N LYS A 135 18.40 -11.27 -1.59
CA LYS A 135 17.30 -11.42 -2.55
C LYS A 135 16.60 -10.09 -2.83
N LEU A 136 16.38 -9.28 -1.81
CA LEU A 136 15.81 -7.95 -1.97
C LEU A 136 16.75 -7.02 -2.74
N ALA A 137 18.04 -7.07 -2.47
CA ALA A 137 19.04 -6.24 -3.15
C ALA A 137 19.29 -6.65 -4.61
N SER A 138 19.09 -7.93 -4.96
CA SER A 138 19.32 -8.43 -6.32
C SER A 138 18.20 -8.14 -7.30
N ARG A 139 17.10 -7.52 -6.87
CA ARG A 139 15.94 -7.25 -7.73
C ARG A 139 15.49 -5.80 -7.63
N LYS A 140 14.78 -5.35 -8.66
CA LYS A 140 14.04 -4.09 -8.59
C LYS A 140 12.88 -4.24 -7.59
N ARG A 141 12.56 -3.13 -6.93
CA ARG A 141 11.36 -3.03 -6.10
C ARG A 141 10.13 -3.21 -6.99
N ILE A 142 9.14 -3.97 -6.51
CA ILE A 142 7.91 -4.22 -7.24
C ILE A 142 6.98 -3.01 -7.10
N GLY A 143 6.34 -2.63 -8.20
CA GLY A 143 5.41 -1.51 -8.28
C GLY A 143 5.63 -0.67 -9.53
N SER A 144 4.60 0.10 -9.92
CA SER A 144 4.76 1.12 -10.94
C SER A 144 5.51 2.35 -10.38
N PRO A 145 6.16 3.16 -11.22
CA PRO A 145 6.80 4.41 -10.78
C PRO A 145 5.86 5.32 -10.00
N GLU A 146 4.60 5.44 -10.44
CA GLU A 146 3.57 6.27 -9.82
C GLU A 146 3.17 5.75 -8.45
N TYR A 147 3.01 4.43 -8.31
CA TYR A 147 2.73 3.78 -7.04
C TYR A 147 3.87 4.02 -6.04
N LEU A 148 5.13 3.83 -6.46
CA LEU A 148 6.29 4.06 -5.60
C LEU A 148 6.45 5.54 -5.21
N ALA A 149 6.13 6.46 -6.12
CA ALA A 149 6.09 7.90 -5.84
C ALA A 149 5.01 8.23 -4.79
N TYR A 150 3.81 7.65 -4.92
CA TYR A 150 2.73 7.78 -3.94
C TYR A 150 3.16 7.31 -2.54
N LEU A 151 3.78 6.14 -2.42
CA LEU A 151 4.23 5.59 -1.13
C LEU A 151 5.25 6.45 -0.40
N SER A 152 6.00 7.27 -1.14
CA SER A 152 7.05 8.14 -0.63
C SER A 152 6.67 9.62 -0.66
N TYR A 153 5.38 9.91 -0.88
CA TYR A 153 4.87 11.26 -1.00
C TYR A 153 5.21 12.10 0.23
N LYS A 154 5.79 13.26 -0.03
CA LYS A 154 6.02 14.31 0.97
C LYS A 154 5.26 15.55 0.52
N PRO A 155 4.36 16.09 1.35
CA PRO A 155 3.67 17.32 1.01
C PRO A 155 4.71 18.45 0.87
N PRO A 156 4.47 19.44 -0.01
CA PRO A 156 5.32 20.62 -0.10
C PRO A 156 5.38 21.30 1.28
N GLN A 157 6.60 21.69 1.70
CA GLN A 157 6.79 22.39 2.97
C GLN A 157 6.00 23.70 2.93
N ARG A 158 5.04 23.85 3.85
CA ARG A 158 4.34 25.10 4.04
C ARG A 158 5.35 26.11 4.59
N ASN A 159 5.73 27.10 3.79
CA ASN A 159 6.46 28.26 4.27
C ASN A 159 5.48 29.13 5.07
N ASP A 160 5.08 28.65 6.25
CA ASP A 160 4.30 29.44 7.19
C ASP A 160 5.25 30.47 7.82
N THR A 161 5.50 31.55 7.08
CA THR A 161 6.02 32.80 7.66
C THR A 161 4.95 33.29 8.63
N ILE A 162 5.08 32.94 9.90
CA ILE A 162 4.26 33.50 10.98
C ILE A 162 4.61 34.98 11.04
N THR A 163 3.84 35.82 10.36
CA THR A 163 3.87 37.27 10.56
C THR A 163 3.28 37.52 11.94
N ARG A 164 4.14 37.69 12.95
CA ARG A 164 3.72 38.22 14.25
C ARG A 164 3.30 39.68 14.03
N HIS A 165 2.01 39.97 14.16
CA HIS A 165 1.49 41.33 14.31
C HIS A 165 1.65 41.80 15.75
#